data_AF-A0A3B9FPF2-F1
#
_entry.id   AF-A0A3B9FPF2-F1
#
_cell.length_a   1.000
_cell.length_b   1.000
_cell.length_c   1.000
_cell.angle_alpha   90.00
_cell.angle_beta   90.00
_cell.angle_gamma   90.00
#
_symmetry.space_group_name_H-M   'P 1'
#
loop_
_entity.id
_entity.type
_entity.pdbx_description
1 polymer ?
#
loop_
_entity_poly.entity_id
_entity_poly.type
_entity_poly.pdbx_seq_one_letter_code
_entity_poly.pdbx_strand_id
1 'polypeptide(L)' 'ISPGNSGGPLFNYRGQVVGVNNMKVVSTGAEGLGFSIPVRELKTFLENRDAFAFDPRNPNAGYRYLPPPK' A
#
# COMPACT_ATOMS: atom_id res chain seq x y z
N ILE A 1 10.95 -8.73 4.56
CA ILE A 1 10.08 -7.79 5.31
C ILE A 1 9.67 -8.45 6.61
N SER A 2 9.92 -7.81 7.74
CA SER A 2 9.57 -8.32 9.08
C SER A 2 8.41 -7.49 9.66
N PRO A 3 7.66 -8.01 10.65
CA PRO A 3 6.74 -7.19 11.42
C PRO A 3 7.46 -5.93 11.92
N GLY A 4 6.88 -4.74 11.67
CA GLY A 4 7.49 -3.45 12.00
C GLY A 4 8.13 -2.70 10.82
N ASN A 5 8.43 -3.37 9.69
CA ASN A 5 8.93 -2.67 8.49
C ASN A 5 7.82 -2.27 7.51
N SER A 6 6.60 -2.78 7.71
CA SER A 6 5.41 -2.39 6.93
C SER A 6 5.12 -0.90 7.10
N GLY A 7 4.88 -0.20 5.99
CA GLY A 7 4.74 1.25 5.93
C GLY A 7 6.05 2.01 5.66
N GLY A 8 7.21 1.37 5.80
CA GLY A 8 8.51 1.98 5.52
C GLY A 8 8.87 2.04 4.03
N PRO A 9 9.76 2.96 3.61
CA PRO A 9 10.21 3.06 2.22
C PRO A 9 11.10 1.89 1.80
N LEU A 10 10.96 1.49 0.54
CA LEU A 10 11.89 0.61 -0.17
C LEU A 10 12.81 1.46 -1.05
N PHE A 11 14.12 1.30 -0.90
CA PHE A 11 15.13 2.06 -1.65
C PHE A 11 15.85 1.22 -2.70
N ASN A 12 16.22 1.85 -3.81
CA ASN A 12 17.22 1.30 -4.73
C ASN A 12 18.65 1.69 -4.31
N TYR A 13 19.66 1.15 -4.99
CA TYR A 13 21.09 1.44 -4.70
C TYR A 13 21.50 2.90 -4.87
N ARG A 14 20.65 3.75 -5.47
CA ARG A 14 20.89 5.18 -5.62
C ARG A 14 20.25 6.00 -4.49
N GLY A 15 19.67 5.34 -3.48
CA GLY A 15 18.95 6.00 -2.39
C GLY A 15 17.58 6.55 -2.76
N GLN A 16 17.01 6.12 -3.90
CA GLN A 16 15.69 6.58 -4.35
C GLN A 16 14.60 5.66 -3.82
N VAL A 17 13.47 6.22 -3.39
CA VAL A 17 12.29 5.45 -3.01
C VAL A 17 11.65 4.83 -4.25
N VAL A 18 11.52 3.50 -4.25
CA VAL A 18 10.90 2.72 -5.33
C VAL A 18 9.61 2.02 -4.91
N GLY A 19 9.28 2.04 -3.62
CA GLY A 19 8.01 1.53 -3.11
C GLY A 19 7.83 1.69 -1.61
N VAL A 20 6.74 1.16 -1.07
CA VAL A 20 6.43 1.08 0.36
C VAL A 20 6.27 -0.38 0.75
N ASN A 21 7.03 -0.82 1.75
CA ASN A 21 6.95 -2.18 2.28
C ASN A 21 5.54 -2.46 2.80
N ASN A 22 4.90 -3.54 2.36
CA ASN A 22 3.54 -3.87 2.78
C ASN A 22 3.51 -5.18 3.56
N MET A 23 3.81 -6.30 2.90
CA MET A 23 3.64 -7.63 3.48
C MET A 23 4.76 -8.59 3.12
N LYS A 24 4.97 -9.61 3.93
CA LYS A 24 5.81 -10.78 3.64
C LYS A 24 4.90 -11.99 3.54
N VAL A 25 5.12 -12.86 2.56
CA VAL A 25 4.52 -14.18 2.57
C VAL A 25 5.39 -15.09 3.44
N VAL A 26 4.77 -15.71 4.43
CA VAL A 26 5.39 -16.72 5.30
C VAL A 26 4.55 -17.98 5.16
N SER A 27 5.09 -18.98 4.47
CA SER A 27 4.49 -20.31 4.34
C SER A 27 5.58 -21.37 4.46
N THR A 28 5.23 -22.57 4.89
CA THR A 28 6.16 -23.71 4.94
C THR A 28 6.77 -23.94 3.55
N GLY A 29 8.07 -23.66 3.41
CA GLY A 29 8.81 -23.76 2.15
C GLY A 29 8.93 -22.46 1.34
N ALA A 30 8.29 -21.36 1.76
CA ALA A 30 8.40 -20.05 1.14
C ALA A 30 8.85 -19.01 2.18
N GLU A 31 10.16 -18.81 2.26
CA GLU A 31 10.80 -17.75 3.05
C GLU A 31 11.50 -16.73 2.14
N GLY A 32 11.63 -15.49 2.61
CA GLY A 32 12.36 -14.43 1.90
C GLY A 32 11.57 -13.57 0.92
N LEU A 33 10.29 -13.88 0.63
CA LEU A 33 9.46 -13.09 -0.28
C LEU A 33 8.77 -11.90 0.43
N GLY A 34 9.21 -10.69 0.12
CA GLY A 34 8.59 -9.43 0.55
C GLY A 34 7.91 -8.70 -0.61
N PHE A 35 6.75 -8.12 -0.34
CA PHE A 35 5.94 -7.37 -1.30
C PHE A 35 5.87 -5.90 -0.90
N SER A 36 5.96 -5.03 -1.90
CA SER A 36 5.89 -3.59 -1.74
C SER A 36 4.87 -2.99 -2.70
N ILE A 37 4.22 -1.91 -2.26
CA ILE A 37 3.41 -1.05 -3.12
C ILE A 37 4.40 -0.23 -3.96
N PRO A 38 4.36 -0.28 -5.31
CA PRO A 38 5.33 0.45 -6.11
C PRO A 38 5.09 1.97 -6.02
N VAL A 39 6.17 2.74 -6.20
CA VAL A 39 6.12 4.21 -6.03
C VAL A 39 5.21 4.91 -7.05
N ARG A 40 4.94 4.28 -8.20
CA ARG A 40 4.02 4.84 -9.20
C ARG A 40 2.60 4.88 -8.66
N GLU A 41 2.11 3.77 -8.11
CA GLU A 41 0.79 3.65 -7.51
C GLU A 41 0.66 4.58 -6.30
N LEU A 42 1.73 4.70 -5.50
CA LEU A 42 1.76 5.66 -4.39
C LEU A 42 1.60 7.10 -4.89
N LYS A 43 2.32 7.50 -5.95
CA LYS A 43 2.19 8.85 -6.52
C LYS A 43 0.78 9.10 -7.03
N THR A 44 0.20 8.16 -7.77
CA THR A 44 -1.18 8.25 -8.25
C THR A 44 -2.15 8.40 -7.08
N PHE A 45 -1.98 7.64 -6.00
CA PHE A 45 -2.79 7.78 -4.79
C PHE A 45 -2.65 9.17 -4.17
N LEU A 46 -1.43 9.67 -4.00
CA LEU A 46 -1.19 10.99 -3.38
C LEU A 46 -1.77 12.15 -4.21
N GLU A 47 -1.64 12.07 -5.53
CA GLU A 47 -2.19 13.05 -6.48
C GLU A 47 -3.72 13.03 -6.49
N ASN A 48 -4.33 11.87 -6.21
CA ASN A 48 -5.78 11.67 -6.26
C ASN A 48 -6.37 11.31 -4.90
N ARG A 49 -5.72 11.72 -3.80
CA ARG A 49 -6.06 11.23 -2.45
C ARG A 49 -7.53 11.46 -2.09
N ASP A 50 -8.11 12.55 -2.58
CA ASP A 50 -9.49 12.95 -2.30
C ASP A 50 -10.49 11.98 -2.95
N ALA A 51 -10.12 11.31 -4.05
CA ALA A 51 -10.91 10.23 -4.66
C ALA A 51 -10.90 8.95 -3.82
N PHE A 52 -9.88 8.77 -2.97
CA PHE A 52 -9.76 7.65 -2.03
C PHE A 52 -10.19 8.02 -0.61
N ALA A 53 -10.44 9.30 -0.33
CA ALA A 53 -10.94 9.73 0.95
C ALA A 53 -12.35 9.17 1.14
N PHE A 54 -12.55 8.43 2.23
CA PHE A 54 -13.90 8.05 2.64
C PHE A 54 -14.68 9.30 2.99
N ASP A 55 -15.59 9.72 2.11
CA ASP A 55 -16.57 10.75 2.39
C ASP A 55 -17.97 10.15 2.36
N PRO A 56 -18.62 9.98 3.53
CA PRO A 56 -19.97 9.43 3.60
C PRO A 56 -21.03 10.33 2.93
N ARG A 57 -20.67 11.56 2.53
CA ARG A 57 -21.54 12.52 1.84
C ARG A 57 -21.23 12.66 0.36
N ASN A 58 -20.20 12.00 -0.16
CA ASN A 58 -19.85 12.02 -1.57
C ASN A 58 -20.36 10.75 -2.28
N PRO A 59 -21.56 10.77 -2.90
CA PRO A 59 -22.11 9.62 -3.62
C PRO A 59 -21.31 9.23 -4.87
N ASN A 60 -20.38 10.09 -5.32
CA ASN A 60 -19.54 9.89 -6.51
C ASN A 60 -18.10 9.48 -6.17
N ALA A 61 -17.77 9.18 -4.90
CA ALA A 61 -16.49 8.58 -4.56
C ALA A 61 -16.42 7.21 -5.27
N GLY A 62 -15.66 7.14 -6.37
CA GLY A 62 -15.60 5.99 -7.28
C GLY A 62 -15.14 4.67 -6.64
N TYR A 63 -14.77 4.70 -5.36
CA TYR A 63 -14.45 3.54 -4.55
C TYR A 63 -15.47 3.42 -3.41
N ARG A 64 -16.45 2.54 -3.59
CA ARG A 64 -17.46 2.24 -2.57
C ARG A 64 -16.83 1.37 -1.49
N TYR A 65 -16.40 1.96 -0.38
CA TYR A 65 -15.93 1.20 0.79
C TYR A 65 -17.12 0.42 1.37
N LEU A 66 -17.06 -0.90 1.29
CA LEU A 66 -18.03 -1.76 1.96
C LEU A 66 -17.82 -1.66 3.48
N PRO A 67 -18.89 -1.68 4.29
CA PRO A 67 -18.74 -1.77 5.73
C PRO A 67 -17.96 -3.05 6.10
N PRO A 68 -17.12 -3.02 7.15
CA PRO A 68 -16.41 -4.21 7.60
C PRO A 68 -17.40 -5.33 7.96
N PRO A 69 -17.04 -6.61 7.73
CA PRO A 69 -17.87 -7.74 8.16
C PRO A 69 -18.15 -7.65 9.67
N LYS A 70 -19.40 -7.91 10.07
CA LYS A 70 -19.78 -8.06 11.49
C LYS A 70 -19.32 -9.40 12.03
#